data_AF-A0A7Y2Q0L7-F1
#
_entry.id   AF-A0A7Y2Q0L7-F1
#
_cell.length_a   1.000
_cell.length_b   1.000
_cell.length_c   1.000
_cell.angle_alpha   90.00
_cell.angle_beta   90.00
_cell.angle_gamma   90.00
#
_symmetry.space_group_name_H-M   'P 1'
#
loop_
_entity.id
_entity.type
_entity.pdbx_description
1 polymer ?
#
loop_
_entity_poly.entity_id
_entity_poly.type
_entity_poly.pdbx_seq_one_letter_code
_entity_poly.pdbx_strand_id
1 'polypeptide(L)'
;MTSTFVPFPARTGPQPFPPRDAAAHPLPDLAPQAELALPPPWTAPARPAVPVVASAVPILGAVGLWLVTGSVLSLWLAALGPLIAIATMADAARGARAGRRRAESEAADARARIDAALSARHDDERQRLWARHPDVAGFAERDGEVWRAVPGRSGGLVVGIGDVPSEVRVTGGGDDPGALALRRRAAILTGAPVVVAAADGVAVVGSPVLAAAVVRGLVLQLCLALPPGELRLVG
;
A
#
# COMPACT_ATOMS: atom_id res chain seq x y z
N MET A 1 20.13 32.38 -54.27
CA MET A 1 20.12 31.59 -53.02
C MET A 1 19.84 30.15 -53.40
N THR A 2 20.89 29.34 -53.49
CA THR A 2 20.82 27.95 -53.97
C THR A 2 20.81 27.06 -52.74
N SER A 3 19.65 26.47 -52.42
CA SER A 3 19.50 25.57 -51.28
C SER A 3 19.89 24.16 -51.70
N THR A 4 21.09 23.74 -51.31
CA THR A 4 21.58 22.36 -51.50
C THR A 4 20.94 21.46 -50.43
N PHE A 5 20.03 20.60 -50.87
CA PHE A 5 19.43 19.54 -50.05
C PHE A 5 20.40 18.35 -50.01
N VAL A 6 20.87 17.97 -48.82
CA VAL A 6 21.70 16.77 -48.62
C VAL A 6 20.78 15.61 -48.21
N PRO A 7 20.70 14.51 -48.99
CA PRO A 7 19.90 13.36 -48.61
C PRO A 7 20.57 12.56 -47.48
N PHE A 8 19.79 12.22 -46.46
CA PHE A 8 20.18 11.33 -45.37
C PHE A 8 20.38 9.90 -45.91
N PRO A 9 21.47 9.19 -45.57
CA PRO A 9 21.68 7.84 -46.09
C PRO A 9 20.62 6.87 -45.55
N ALA A 10 20.02 6.11 -46.47
CA ALA A 10 19.12 5.02 -46.16
C ALA A 10 19.83 3.97 -45.29
N ARG A 11 19.29 3.68 -44.10
CA ARG A 11 19.75 2.52 -43.31
C ARG A 11 19.40 1.25 -44.06
N THR A 12 20.44 0.56 -44.52
CA THR A 12 20.39 -0.79 -45.08
C THR A 12 20.13 -1.82 -43.97
N GLY A 13 19.06 -2.61 -44.13
CA GLY A 13 18.91 -3.95 -43.55
C GLY A 13 18.11 -4.05 -42.23
N PRO A 14 17.21 -5.04 -42.09
CA PRO A 14 16.62 -5.40 -40.79
C PRO A 14 17.70 -6.05 -39.91
N GLN A 15 18.05 -5.41 -38.81
CA GLN A 15 18.85 -6.03 -37.76
C GLN A 15 18.01 -7.12 -37.07
N PRO A 16 18.51 -8.36 -36.90
CA PRO A 16 17.82 -9.37 -36.12
C PRO A 16 17.70 -8.89 -34.67
N PHE A 17 16.46 -8.84 -34.17
CA PHE A 17 16.20 -8.57 -32.75
C PHE A 17 16.90 -9.64 -31.90
N PRO A 18 17.73 -9.27 -30.92
CA PRO A 18 18.18 -10.24 -29.93
C PRO A 18 16.96 -10.77 -29.17
N PRO A 19 16.95 -12.05 -28.78
CA PRO A 19 15.91 -12.58 -27.90
C PRO A 19 15.91 -11.77 -26.60
N ARG A 20 14.82 -11.05 -26.33
CA ARG A 20 14.61 -10.39 -25.05
C ARG A 20 14.33 -11.48 -24.02
N ASP A 21 15.34 -11.80 -23.22
CA ASP A 21 15.11 -12.38 -21.91
C ASP A 21 14.17 -11.43 -21.15
N ALA A 22 13.04 -11.96 -20.69
CA ALA A 22 12.08 -11.28 -19.83
C ALA A 22 12.68 -11.08 -18.42
N ALA A 23 13.83 -10.43 -18.34
CA ALA A 23 14.37 -9.93 -17.10
C ALA A 23 13.64 -8.62 -16.79
N ALA A 24 12.80 -8.66 -15.76
CA ALA A 24 12.23 -7.49 -15.13
C ALA A 24 13.30 -6.40 -15.00
N HIS A 25 13.13 -5.29 -15.74
CA HIS A 25 13.95 -4.12 -15.51
C HIS A 25 13.77 -3.72 -14.04
N PRO A 26 14.85 -3.61 -13.25
CA PRO A 26 14.73 -3.04 -11.92
C PRO A 26 14.21 -1.62 -12.10
N LEU A 27 13.01 -1.36 -11.58
CA LEU A 27 12.50 0.00 -11.48
C LEU A 27 13.58 0.83 -10.75
N PRO A 28 13.92 2.02 -11.24
CA PRO A 28 14.92 2.86 -10.58
C PRO A 28 14.53 3.05 -9.11
N ASP A 29 15.54 3.05 -8.25
CA ASP A 29 15.44 3.27 -6.80
C ASP A 29 14.87 4.67 -6.54
N LEU A 30 13.53 4.75 -6.58
CA LEU A 30 12.77 5.92 -6.20
C LEU A 30 12.92 6.02 -4.69
N ALA A 31 13.71 7.00 -4.24
CA ALA A 31 13.87 7.36 -2.83
C ALA A 31 12.53 7.17 -2.08
N PRO A 32 12.51 6.46 -0.95
CA PRO A 32 11.27 6.00 -0.33
C PRO A 32 10.37 7.20 -0.08
N GLN A 33 9.28 7.27 -0.85
CA GLN A 33 8.24 8.27 -0.70
C GLN A 33 7.60 8.07 0.68
N ALA A 34 8.16 8.75 1.69
CA ALA A 34 7.76 8.82 3.10
C ALA A 34 6.73 7.77 3.52
N GLU A 35 7.20 6.55 3.78
CA GLU A 35 6.40 5.40 4.21
C GLU A 35 5.37 5.76 5.30
N LEU A 36 4.12 5.35 5.11
CA LEU A 36 3.05 5.57 6.10
C LEU A 36 3.14 4.48 7.17
N ALA A 37 3.63 4.83 8.36
CA ALA A 37 3.82 3.88 9.46
C ALA A 37 2.56 3.79 10.35
N LEU A 38 2.04 2.58 10.51
CA LEU A 38 0.99 2.23 11.48
C LEU A 38 1.61 1.96 12.87
N PRO A 39 0.93 2.36 13.96
CA PRO A 39 1.41 2.07 15.31
C PRO A 39 1.45 0.55 15.57
N PRO A 40 2.33 0.08 16.47
CA PRO A 40 2.41 -1.33 16.82
C PRO A 40 1.10 -1.81 17.49
N PRO A 41 0.75 -3.09 17.35
CA PRO A 41 -0.41 -3.66 18.03
C PRO A 41 -0.23 -3.62 19.55
N TRP A 42 -1.34 -3.45 20.27
CA TRP A 42 -1.32 -3.49 21.74
C TRP A 42 -0.95 -4.87 22.26
N THR A 43 -0.01 -4.91 23.21
CA THR A 43 0.40 -6.13 23.91
C THR A 43 -0.14 -6.13 25.34
N ALA A 44 -0.82 -7.20 25.75
CA ALA A 44 -1.28 -7.33 27.12
C ALA A 44 -0.08 -7.34 28.09
N PRO A 45 -0.15 -6.62 29.23
CA PRO A 45 0.89 -6.70 30.23
C PRO A 45 1.02 -8.14 30.73
N ALA A 46 2.27 -8.60 30.90
CA ALA A 46 2.54 -9.95 31.37
C ALA A 46 1.83 -10.18 32.71
N ARG A 47 1.06 -11.27 32.81
CA ARG A 47 0.45 -11.65 34.10
C ARG A 47 1.59 -12.06 35.03
N PRO A 48 1.71 -11.48 36.24
CA PRO A 48 2.60 -12.01 37.25
C PRO A 48 2.27 -13.49 37.44
N ALA A 49 3.25 -14.38 37.33
CA ALA A 49 3.04 -15.78 37.65
C ALA A 49 2.64 -15.85 39.11
N VAL A 50 1.39 -16.22 39.39
CA VAL A 50 0.92 -16.37 40.78
C VAL A 50 1.71 -17.54 41.36
N PRO A 51 2.60 -17.32 42.34
CA PRO A 51 3.45 -18.39 42.85
C PRO A 51 2.59 -19.25 43.78
N VAL A 52 1.86 -20.20 43.17
CA VAL A 52 0.87 -21.04 43.85
C VAL A 52 1.49 -21.76 45.05
N VAL A 53 2.74 -22.23 44.88
CA VAL A 53 3.52 -22.89 45.94
C VAL A 53 3.87 -21.92 47.08
N ALA A 54 4.36 -20.72 46.77
CA ALA A 54 4.70 -19.72 47.79
C ALA A 54 3.46 -19.18 48.52
N SER A 55 2.31 -19.17 47.86
CA SER A 55 1.02 -18.74 48.43
C SER A 55 0.36 -19.81 49.30
N ALA A 56 0.67 -21.09 49.08
CA ALA A 56 0.12 -22.21 49.85
C ALA A 56 0.81 -22.39 51.21
N VAL A 57 2.10 -22.08 51.32
CA VAL A 57 2.90 -22.26 52.55
C VAL A 57 2.31 -21.52 53.77
N PRO A 58 1.92 -20.23 53.68
CA PRO A 58 1.33 -19.52 54.83
C PRO A 58 -0.06 -20.05 55.20
N ILE A 59 -0.88 -20.46 54.23
CA ILE A 59 -2.21 -21.03 54.45
C ILE A 59 -2.08 -22.35 55.20
N LEU A 60 -1.19 -23.23 54.75
CA LEU A 60 -0.91 -24.51 55.40
C LEU A 60 -0.33 -24.31 56.81
N GLY A 61 0.60 -23.36 56.98
CA GLY A 61 1.17 -23.03 58.28
C GLY A 61 0.14 -22.51 59.28
N ALA A 62 -0.78 -21.64 58.84
CA ALA A 62 -1.83 -21.09 59.69
C ALA A 62 -2.92 -22.11 60.06
N VAL A 63 -3.29 -23.01 59.13
CA VAL A 63 -4.18 -24.13 59.41
C VAL A 63 -3.53 -25.11 60.41
N GLY A 64 -2.25 -25.42 60.23
CA GLY A 64 -1.47 -26.23 61.17
C GLY A 64 -1.40 -25.61 62.56
N LEU A 65 -1.17 -24.29 62.65
CA LEU A 65 -1.14 -23.56 63.92
C LEU A 65 -2.51 -23.53 64.59
N TRP A 66 -3.60 -23.37 63.83
CA TRP A 66 -4.97 -23.42 64.35
C TRP A 66 -5.31 -24.79 64.93
N LEU A 67 -4.92 -25.88 64.27
CA LEU A 67 -5.11 -27.25 64.78
C LEU A 67 -4.41 -27.47 66.14
N VAL A 68 -3.34 -26.73 66.42
CA VAL A 68 -2.57 -26.82 67.68
C VAL A 68 -3.09 -25.87 68.76
N THR A 69 -3.51 -24.64 68.39
CA THR A 69 -3.85 -23.57 69.37
C THR A 69 -5.34 -23.25 69.51
N GLY A 70 -6.18 -23.67 68.56
CA GLY A 70 -7.62 -23.36 68.54
C GLY A 70 -7.98 -21.88 68.30
N SER A 71 -7.00 -21.02 68.02
CA SER A 71 -7.18 -19.57 67.97
C SER A 71 -7.68 -19.07 66.61
N VAL A 72 -8.84 -18.42 66.61
CA VAL A 72 -9.49 -17.81 65.42
C VAL A 72 -8.60 -16.74 64.75
N LEU A 73 -7.69 -16.11 65.51
CA LEU A 73 -6.74 -15.11 64.99
C LEU A 73 -5.80 -15.68 63.91
N SER A 74 -5.41 -16.97 64.00
CA SER A 74 -4.55 -17.62 63.01
C SER A 74 -5.23 -17.76 61.64
N LEU A 75 -6.54 -18.03 61.62
CA LEU A 75 -7.33 -18.11 60.40
C LEU A 75 -7.49 -16.74 59.72
N TRP A 76 -7.64 -15.67 60.50
CA TRP A 76 -7.68 -14.30 59.98
C TRP A 76 -6.38 -13.90 59.29
N LEU A 77 -5.23 -14.28 59.88
CA LEU A 77 -3.92 -14.01 59.27
C LEU A 77 -3.73 -14.79 57.95
N ALA A 78 -4.24 -16.03 57.88
CA ALA A 78 -4.22 -16.86 56.68
C ALA A 78 -5.06 -16.28 55.54
N ALA A 79 -6.21 -15.67 55.87
CA ALA A 79 -7.15 -15.12 54.91
C ALA A 79 -6.69 -13.79 54.28
N LEU A 80 -5.80 -13.05 54.95
CA LEU A 80 -5.28 -11.77 54.47
C LEU A 80 -4.50 -11.89 53.15
N GLY A 81 -3.64 -12.89 53.01
CA GLY A 81 -2.85 -13.12 51.79
C GLY A 81 -3.69 -13.38 50.54
N PRO A 82 -4.61 -14.37 50.57
CA PRO A 82 -5.56 -14.63 49.48
C PRO A 82 -6.42 -13.43 49.12
N LEU A 83 -6.87 -12.66 50.11
CA LEU A 83 -7.70 -11.47 49.87
C LEU A 83 -6.93 -10.39 49.10
N ILE A 84 -5.68 -10.13 49.47
CA ILE A 84 -4.80 -9.19 48.75
C ILE A 84 -4.48 -9.70 47.34
N ALA A 85 -4.25 -11.00 47.17
CA ALA A 85 -4.02 -11.61 45.86
C ALA A 85 -5.24 -11.46 44.93
N ILE A 86 -6.46 -11.66 45.45
CA ILE A 86 -7.70 -11.46 44.69
C ILE A 86 -7.88 -9.98 44.34
N ALA A 87 -7.62 -9.07 45.28
CA ALA A 87 -7.73 -7.63 45.05
C ALA A 87 -6.76 -7.15 43.95
N THR A 88 -5.49 -7.55 44.02
CA THR A 88 -4.46 -7.20 43.02
C THR A 88 -4.78 -7.78 41.64
N MET A 89 -5.29 -9.02 41.57
CA MET A 89 -5.71 -9.62 40.30
C MET A 89 -6.93 -8.91 39.70
N ALA A 90 -7.89 -8.49 40.53
CA ALA A 90 -9.05 -7.74 40.09
C ALA A 90 -8.66 -6.34 39.58
N ASP A 91 -7.73 -5.66 40.26
CA ASP A 91 -7.21 -4.35 39.82
C ASP A 91 -6.40 -4.47 38.53
N ALA A 92 -5.57 -5.52 38.38
CA ALA A 92 -4.85 -5.80 37.16
C ALA A 92 -5.80 -6.09 35.98
N ALA A 93 -6.87 -6.87 36.21
CA ALA A 93 -7.87 -7.14 35.19
C ALA A 93 -8.66 -5.88 34.77
N ARG A 94 -9.05 -5.04 35.74
CA ARG A 94 -9.70 -3.75 35.47
C ARG A 94 -8.78 -2.80 34.70
N GLY A 95 -7.52 -2.70 35.10
CA GLY A 95 -6.49 -1.90 34.42
C GLY A 95 -6.24 -2.38 32.98
N ALA A 96 -6.10 -3.69 32.78
CA ALA A 96 -5.92 -4.27 31.45
C ALA A 96 -7.12 -4.01 30.52
N ARG A 97 -8.35 -4.10 31.05
CA ARG A 97 -9.57 -3.81 30.28
C ARG A 97 -9.66 -2.33 29.89
N ALA A 98 -9.36 -1.42 30.81
CA ALA A 98 -9.31 0.01 30.52
C ALA A 98 -8.21 0.37 29.52
N GLY A 99 -7.00 -0.21 29.69
CA GLY A 99 -5.87 -0.02 28.79
C GLY A 99 -6.16 -0.52 27.37
N ARG A 100 -6.75 -1.70 27.24
CA ARG A 100 -7.18 -2.25 25.95
C ARG A 100 -8.16 -1.33 25.22
N ARG A 101 -9.16 -0.80 25.92
CA ARG A 101 -10.13 0.14 25.32
C ARG A 101 -9.48 1.41 24.79
N ARG A 102 -8.53 1.99 25.54
CA ARG A 102 -7.78 3.18 25.11
C ARG A 102 -6.90 2.88 23.90
N ALA A 103 -6.21 1.75 23.92
CA ALA A 103 -5.37 1.34 22.79
C ALA A 103 -6.20 1.06 21.53
N GLU A 104 -7.40 0.47 21.67
CA GLU A 104 -8.34 0.29 20.56
C GLU A 104 -8.81 1.63 19.97
N SER A 105 -9.13 2.63 20.81
CA SER A 105 -9.48 3.98 20.31
C SER A 105 -8.30 4.68 19.65
N GLU A 106 -7.11 4.62 20.25
CA GLU A 106 -5.90 5.23 19.68
C GLU A 106 -5.51 4.59 18.34
N ALA A 107 -5.67 3.27 18.23
CA ALA A 107 -5.44 2.54 16.99
C ALA A 107 -6.47 2.91 15.91
N ALA A 108 -7.75 3.09 16.28
CA ALA A 108 -8.79 3.53 15.36
C ALA A 108 -8.49 4.95 14.82
N ASP A 109 -8.13 5.88 15.70
CA ASP A 109 -7.77 7.26 15.32
C ASP A 109 -6.52 7.29 14.43
N ALA A 110 -5.50 6.48 14.76
CA ALA A 110 -4.30 6.37 13.95
C ALA A 110 -4.61 5.81 12.55
N ARG A 111 -5.45 4.78 12.45
CA ARG A 111 -5.89 4.21 11.17
C ARG A 111 -6.67 5.23 10.35
N ALA A 112 -7.57 6.00 10.96
CA ALA A 112 -8.34 7.04 10.28
C ALA A 112 -7.43 8.14 9.70
N ARG A 113 -6.40 8.57 10.45
CA ARG A 113 -5.40 9.52 9.94
C ARG A 113 -4.61 8.98 8.76
N ILE A 114 -4.19 7.72 8.84
CA ILE A 114 -3.43 7.06 7.76
C ILE A 114 -4.31 6.84 6.54
N ASP A 115 -5.58 6.51 6.73
CA ASP A 115 -6.56 6.37 5.64
C ASP A 115 -6.73 7.67 4.86
N ALA A 116 -6.93 8.79 5.57
CA ALA A 116 -7.02 10.11 4.94
C ALA A 116 -5.74 10.49 4.18
N ALA A 117 -4.58 10.23 4.78
CA ALA A 117 -3.29 10.49 4.13
C ALA A 117 -3.06 9.59 2.90
N LEU A 118 -3.51 8.33 2.97
CA LEU A 118 -3.44 7.39 1.86
C LEU A 118 -4.30 7.86 0.68
N SER A 119 -5.55 8.25 0.95
CA SER A 119 -6.45 8.78 -0.08
C SER A 119 -5.85 9.99 -0.79
N ALA A 120 -5.35 10.96 -0.03
CA ALA A 120 -4.71 12.15 -0.61
C ALA A 120 -3.50 11.79 -1.49
N ARG A 121 -2.64 10.87 -1.04
CA ARG A 121 -1.48 10.44 -1.85
C ARG A 121 -1.89 9.68 -3.11
N HIS A 122 -2.93 8.85 -3.03
CA HIS A 122 -3.48 8.17 -4.19
C HIS A 122 -4.11 9.15 -5.19
N ASP A 123 -4.78 10.20 -4.72
CA ASP A 123 -5.29 11.27 -5.58
C ASP A 123 -4.14 11.98 -6.29
N ASP A 124 -3.09 12.36 -5.56
CA ASP A 124 -1.91 12.99 -6.16
C ASP A 124 -1.20 12.06 -7.15
N GLU A 125 -1.07 10.77 -6.82
CA GLU A 125 -0.47 9.77 -7.68
C GLU A 125 -1.26 9.57 -8.97
N ARG A 126 -2.57 9.42 -8.86
CA ARG A 126 -3.48 9.32 -10.00
C ARG A 126 -3.39 10.56 -10.88
N GLN A 127 -3.39 11.76 -10.29
CA GLN A 127 -3.22 13.00 -11.05
C GLN A 127 -1.87 13.05 -11.77
N ARG A 128 -0.77 12.62 -11.12
CA ARG A 128 0.55 12.52 -11.76
C ARG A 128 0.55 11.53 -12.92
N LEU A 129 -0.06 10.36 -12.77
CA LEU A 129 -0.14 9.34 -13.83
C LEU A 129 -0.96 9.84 -15.01
N TRP A 130 -2.12 10.46 -14.79
CA TRP A 130 -2.94 11.06 -15.85
C TRP A 130 -2.26 12.23 -16.54
N ALA A 131 -1.47 13.04 -15.82
CA ALA A 131 -0.66 14.08 -16.43
C ALA A 131 0.50 13.51 -17.25
N ARG A 132 1.14 12.42 -16.79
CA ARG A 132 2.24 11.77 -17.50
C ARG A 132 1.76 11.03 -18.75
N HIS A 133 0.62 10.35 -18.65
CA HIS A 133 0.02 9.52 -19.70
C HIS A 133 -1.42 9.97 -19.99
N PRO A 134 -1.61 11.13 -20.64
CA PRO A 134 -2.93 11.56 -21.07
C PRO A 134 -3.44 10.68 -22.22
N ASP A 135 -4.74 10.43 -22.26
CA ASP A 135 -5.42 9.85 -23.41
C ASP A 135 -5.81 10.96 -24.42
N VAL A 136 -6.58 10.62 -25.47
CA VAL A 136 -6.99 11.60 -26.50
C VAL A 136 -7.76 12.77 -25.88
N ALA A 137 -8.64 12.50 -24.91
CA ALA A 137 -9.40 13.55 -24.23
C ALA A 137 -8.49 14.43 -23.38
N GLY A 138 -7.56 13.83 -22.63
CA GLY A 138 -6.58 14.56 -21.81
C GLY A 138 -5.64 15.44 -22.63
N PHE A 139 -5.29 15.05 -23.85
CA PHE A 139 -4.57 15.91 -24.79
C PHE A 139 -5.45 17.04 -25.34
N ALA A 140 -6.72 16.75 -25.68
CA ALA A 140 -7.65 17.76 -26.19
C ALA A 140 -8.01 18.84 -25.14
N GLU A 141 -7.97 18.50 -23.85
CA GLU A 141 -8.13 19.48 -22.76
C GLU A 141 -6.90 20.37 -22.55
N ARG A 142 -5.71 19.93 -23.01
CA ARG A 142 -4.42 20.54 -22.68
C ARG A 142 -3.53 20.62 -23.91
N ASP A 143 -3.85 21.55 -24.82
CA ASP A 143 -3.11 21.73 -26.08
C ASP A 143 -1.58 21.89 -25.90
N GLY A 144 -1.13 22.47 -24.78
CA GLY A 144 0.30 22.62 -24.46
C GLY A 144 1.06 21.32 -24.13
N GLU A 145 0.36 20.19 -24.03
CA GLU A 145 0.96 18.87 -23.80
C GLU A 145 1.27 18.11 -25.10
N VAL A 146 0.74 18.58 -26.24
CA VAL A 146 0.99 17.98 -27.56
C VAL A 146 2.47 18.08 -27.90
N TRP A 147 3.08 16.94 -28.25
CA TRP A 147 4.50 16.77 -28.58
C TRP A 147 5.48 17.18 -27.47
N ARG A 148 4.99 17.37 -26.24
CA ARG A 148 5.85 17.68 -25.11
C ARG A 148 6.66 16.44 -24.72
N ALA A 149 7.98 16.59 -24.74
CA ALA A 149 8.90 15.54 -24.31
C ALA A 149 8.77 15.31 -22.80
N VAL A 150 8.13 14.20 -22.43
CA VAL A 150 8.00 13.74 -21.05
C VAL A 150 8.56 12.32 -20.95
N PRO A 151 9.51 12.04 -20.03
CA PRO A 151 10.10 10.71 -19.88
C PRO A 151 9.02 9.64 -19.68
N GLY A 152 9.13 8.54 -20.43
CA GLY A 152 8.19 7.41 -20.37
C GLY A 152 6.86 7.63 -21.10
N ARG A 153 6.57 8.84 -21.60
CA ARG A 153 5.35 9.11 -22.40
C ARG A 153 5.50 8.63 -23.84
N SER A 154 6.65 8.93 -24.45
CA SER A 154 6.98 8.55 -25.83
C SER A 154 7.10 7.03 -25.96
N GLY A 155 6.01 6.38 -26.40
CA GLY A 155 5.91 4.93 -26.55
C GLY A 155 4.88 4.23 -25.65
N GLY A 156 4.19 4.96 -24.76
CA GLY A 156 3.08 4.45 -23.97
C GLY A 156 1.73 4.74 -24.63
N LEU A 157 0.82 3.77 -24.61
CA LEU A 157 -0.57 3.89 -25.05
C LEU A 157 -1.51 3.68 -23.87
N VAL A 158 -2.46 4.58 -23.67
CA VAL A 158 -3.51 4.42 -22.65
C VAL A 158 -4.67 3.64 -23.28
N VAL A 159 -4.88 2.41 -22.80
CA VAL A 159 -5.93 1.51 -23.30
C VAL A 159 -7.23 1.59 -22.50
N GLY A 160 -7.20 2.26 -21.35
CA GLY A 160 -8.37 2.45 -20.50
C GLY A 160 -8.01 2.92 -19.09
N ILE A 161 -9.00 2.76 -18.21
CA ILE A 161 -8.92 3.13 -16.79
C ILE A 161 -9.03 1.85 -15.98
N GLY A 162 -8.19 1.68 -14.97
CA GLY A 162 -8.20 0.47 -14.16
C GLY A 162 -7.32 0.55 -12.92
N ASP A 163 -7.04 -0.64 -12.39
CA ASP A 163 -6.26 -0.82 -11.18
C ASP A 163 -4.79 -1.07 -11.56
N VAL A 164 -3.89 -0.29 -10.97
CA VAL A 164 -2.44 -0.39 -11.19
C VAL A 164 -1.72 -0.52 -9.85
N PRO A 165 -0.49 -1.06 -9.82
CA PRO A 165 0.34 -1.02 -8.63
C PRO A 165 0.55 0.43 -8.17
N SER A 166 0.27 0.70 -6.90
CA SER A 166 0.53 2.01 -6.29
C SER A 166 2.01 2.14 -5.90
N GLU A 167 2.56 3.35 -5.94
CA GLU A 167 3.88 3.68 -5.39
C GLU A 167 3.83 3.84 -3.86
N VAL A 168 2.66 4.13 -3.29
CA VAL A 168 2.51 4.35 -1.84
C VAL A 168 2.77 3.06 -1.06
N ARG A 169 3.46 3.18 0.07
CA ARG A 169 3.74 2.08 0.99
C ARG A 169 3.22 2.39 2.39
N VAL A 170 2.53 1.43 2.98
CA VAL A 170 2.08 1.43 4.37
C VAL A 170 2.75 0.27 5.09
N THR A 171 3.32 0.51 6.26
CA THR A 171 4.00 -0.50 7.07
C THR A 171 3.59 -0.43 8.54
N GLY A 172 4.06 -1.37 9.37
CA GLY A 172 3.65 -1.46 10.77
C GLY A 172 2.27 -2.10 10.96
N GLY A 173 1.70 -1.96 12.16
CA GLY A 173 0.36 -2.46 12.50
C GLY A 173 0.24 -3.96 12.77
N GLY A 174 1.31 -4.74 12.62
CA GLY A 174 1.31 -6.19 12.88
C GLY A 174 0.26 -6.96 12.06
N ASP A 175 -0.34 -8.01 12.63
CA ASP A 175 -1.37 -8.83 11.99
C ASP A 175 -2.80 -8.35 12.26
N ASP A 176 -2.95 -7.09 12.70
CA ASP A 176 -4.27 -6.50 12.89
C ASP A 176 -5.05 -6.46 11.55
N PRO A 177 -6.32 -6.90 11.52
CA PRO A 177 -7.12 -6.91 10.30
C PRO A 177 -7.28 -5.53 9.64
N GLY A 178 -7.39 -4.45 10.44
CA GLY A 178 -7.47 -3.08 9.94
C GLY A 178 -6.16 -2.62 9.31
N ALA A 179 -5.03 -2.95 9.92
CA ALA A 179 -3.70 -2.71 9.37
C ALA A 179 -3.46 -3.49 8.06
N LEU A 180 -3.88 -4.76 8.00
CA LEU A 180 -3.82 -5.58 6.79
C LEU A 180 -4.67 -4.98 5.66
N ALA A 181 -5.88 -4.51 5.95
CA ALA A 181 -6.76 -3.88 4.97
C ALA A 181 -6.18 -2.57 4.41
N LEU A 182 -5.57 -1.73 5.27
CA LEU A 182 -4.87 -0.52 4.83
C LEU A 182 -3.67 -0.83 3.94
N ARG A 183 -2.85 -1.82 4.31
CA ARG A 183 -1.71 -2.24 3.47
C ARG A 183 -2.14 -2.77 2.10
N ARG A 184 -3.21 -3.56 2.04
CA ARG A 184 -3.77 -4.06 0.77
C ARG A 184 -4.28 -2.93 -0.10
N ARG A 185 -5.04 -1.99 0.47
CA ARG A 185 -5.51 -0.80 -0.27
C ARG A 185 -4.36 0.06 -0.76
N ALA A 186 -3.33 0.26 0.06
CA ALA A 186 -2.17 1.04 -0.33
C ALA A 186 -1.35 0.43 -1.48
N ALA A 187 -1.48 -0.87 -1.74
CA ALA A 187 -0.74 -1.52 -2.83
C ALA A 187 -1.36 -1.30 -4.21
N ILE A 188 -2.64 -0.90 -4.28
CA ILE A 188 -3.40 -0.80 -5.53
C ILE A 188 -3.98 0.59 -5.67
N LEU A 189 -3.64 1.26 -6.77
CA LEU A 189 -4.25 2.52 -7.17
C LEU A 189 -5.37 2.24 -8.17
N THR A 190 -6.60 2.55 -7.77
CA THR A 190 -7.78 2.40 -8.64
C THR A 190 -7.97 3.63 -9.52
N GLY A 191 -8.62 3.49 -10.67
CA GLY A 191 -8.96 4.65 -11.52
C GLY A 191 -7.76 5.32 -12.19
N ALA A 192 -6.65 4.59 -12.36
CA ALA A 192 -5.43 5.06 -13.01
C ALA A 192 -5.43 4.69 -14.50
N PRO A 193 -4.67 5.42 -15.35
CA PRO A 193 -4.53 5.07 -16.76
C PRO A 193 -3.77 3.74 -16.88
N VAL A 194 -4.36 2.78 -17.61
CA VAL A 194 -3.70 1.51 -17.94
C VAL A 194 -2.86 1.73 -19.18
N VAL A 195 -1.54 1.65 -19.01
CA VAL A 195 -0.56 1.94 -20.08
C VAL A 195 0.05 0.66 -20.61
N VAL A 196 0.08 0.50 -21.92
CA VAL A 196 0.81 -0.57 -22.62
C VAL A 196 1.91 0.04 -23.48
N ALA A 197 2.99 -0.70 -23.72
CA ALA A 197 4.04 -0.25 -24.61
C ALA A 197 3.58 -0.42 -26.07
N ALA A 198 3.57 0.66 -26.84
CA ALA A 198 3.24 0.63 -28.27
C ALA A 198 4.19 -0.29 -29.06
N ALA A 199 5.44 -0.41 -28.60
CA ALA A 199 6.47 -1.24 -29.22
C ALA A 199 6.18 -2.75 -29.16
N ASP A 200 5.35 -3.19 -28.22
CA ASP A 200 5.00 -4.62 -28.07
C ASP A 200 3.88 -5.03 -29.05
N GLY A 201 3.28 -4.06 -29.75
CA GLY A 201 2.14 -4.28 -30.64
C GLY A 201 0.81 -4.37 -29.89
N VAL A 202 -0.26 -3.90 -30.53
CA VAL A 202 -1.61 -3.92 -29.95
C VAL A 202 -2.58 -4.54 -30.95
N ALA A 203 -3.23 -5.64 -30.55
CA ALA A 203 -4.31 -6.25 -31.30
C ALA A 203 -5.65 -5.86 -30.67
N VAL A 204 -6.55 -5.27 -31.48
CA VAL A 204 -7.89 -4.90 -31.04
C VAL A 204 -8.89 -5.91 -31.60
N VAL A 205 -9.59 -6.60 -30.71
CA VAL A 205 -10.60 -7.60 -31.07
C VAL A 205 -11.97 -7.14 -30.59
N GLY A 206 -12.94 -7.08 -31.50
CA GLY A 206 -14.29 -6.64 -31.17
C GLY A 206 -15.14 -6.46 -32.43
N SER A 207 -16.33 -5.86 -32.25
CA SER A 207 -17.16 -5.49 -33.39
C SER A 207 -16.41 -4.48 -34.29
N PRO A 208 -16.58 -4.53 -35.63
CA PRO A 208 -15.80 -3.68 -36.54
C PRO A 208 -15.88 -2.19 -36.21
N VAL A 209 -17.06 -1.72 -35.80
CA VAL A 209 -17.30 -0.31 -35.45
C VAL A 209 -16.51 0.09 -34.19
N LEU A 210 -16.57 -0.72 -33.13
CA LEU A 210 -15.86 -0.43 -31.89
C LEU A 210 -14.35 -0.60 -32.05
N ALA A 211 -13.91 -1.65 -32.74
CA ALA A 211 -12.50 -1.88 -33.01
C ALA A 211 -11.87 -0.73 -33.79
N ALA A 212 -12.54 -0.25 -34.85
CA ALA A 212 -12.07 0.91 -35.62
C ALA A 212 -12.04 2.19 -34.78
N ALA A 213 -13.01 2.40 -33.87
CA ALA A 213 -12.99 3.53 -32.95
C ALA A 213 -11.80 3.49 -31.99
N VAL A 214 -11.54 2.32 -31.38
CA VAL A 214 -10.39 2.12 -30.48
C VAL A 214 -9.07 2.31 -31.21
N VAL A 215 -8.90 1.70 -32.40
CA VAL A 215 -7.68 1.85 -33.20
C VAL A 215 -7.43 3.32 -33.54
N ARG A 216 -8.46 4.07 -33.97
CA ARG A 216 -8.32 5.52 -34.21
C ARG A 216 -7.90 6.27 -32.95
N GLY A 217 -8.49 5.95 -31.80
CA GLY A 217 -8.10 6.53 -30.52
C GLY A 217 -6.62 6.30 -30.20
N LEU A 218 -6.15 5.06 -30.32
CA LEU A 218 -4.75 4.70 -30.07
C LEU A 218 -3.79 5.39 -31.05
N VAL A 219 -4.14 5.43 -32.35
CA VAL A 219 -3.33 6.13 -33.35
C VAL A 219 -3.27 7.63 -33.06
N LEU A 220 -4.39 8.25 -32.67
CA LEU A 220 -4.43 9.67 -32.30
C LEU A 220 -3.56 9.96 -31.07
N GLN A 221 -3.58 9.09 -30.04
CA GLN A 221 -2.68 9.25 -28.89
C GLN A 221 -1.21 9.31 -29.33
N LEU A 222 -0.78 8.42 -30.23
CA LEU A 222 0.61 8.44 -30.75
C LEU A 222 0.91 9.72 -31.54
N CYS A 223 -0.04 10.18 -32.36
CA CYS A 223 0.12 11.41 -33.14
C CYS A 223 0.21 12.67 -32.27
N LEU A 224 -0.46 12.67 -31.10
CA LEU A 224 -0.44 13.77 -30.14
C LEU A 224 0.77 13.71 -29.21
N ALA A 225 1.26 12.51 -28.90
CA ALA A 225 2.42 12.30 -28.02
C ALA A 225 3.77 12.48 -28.73
N LEU A 226 3.89 12.05 -30.00
CA LEU A 226 5.15 12.06 -30.74
C LEU A 226 5.21 13.23 -31.74
N PRO A 227 6.34 13.97 -31.80
CA PRO A 227 6.49 15.06 -32.74
C PRO A 227 6.48 14.57 -34.20
N PRO A 228 6.15 15.45 -35.16
CA PRO A 228 6.22 15.12 -36.57
C PRO A 228 7.63 14.67 -36.95
N GLY A 229 7.74 13.54 -37.65
CA GLY A 229 9.00 12.93 -38.07
C GLY A 229 9.42 11.71 -37.23
N GLU A 230 8.85 11.50 -36.05
CA GLU A 230 9.11 10.32 -35.22
C GLU A 230 8.08 9.19 -35.40
N LEU A 231 6.93 9.50 -36.00
CA LEU A 231 5.86 8.55 -36.27
C LEU A 231 5.58 8.46 -37.78
N ARG A 232 5.46 7.23 -38.29
CA ARG A 232 4.96 6.95 -39.65
C ARG A 232 3.72 6.09 -39.57
N LEU A 233 2.62 6.60 -40.12
CA LEU A 233 1.40 5.83 -40.30
C LEU A 233 1.48 5.05 -41.62
N VAL A 234 1.22 3.75 -41.55
CA VAL A 234 1.16 2.85 -42.70
C VAL A 234 -0.18 2.13 -42.62
N GLY A 235 -0.95 2.19 -43.69
CA GLY A 235 -2.30 1.62 -43.77
C GLY A 235 -2.69 1.37 -45.21
#